data_AF-A0A1F4KKP1-F1
#
_entry.id   AF-A0A1F4KKP1-F1
#
_cell.length_a   1.000
_cell.length_b   1.000
_cell.length_c   1.000
_cell.angle_alpha   90.00
_cell.angle_beta   90.00
_cell.angle_gamma   90.00
#
_symmetry.space_group_name_H-M   'P 1'
#
loop_
_entity.id
_entity.type
_entity.pdbx_description
1 polymer ?
#
loop_
_entity_poly.entity_id
_entity_poly.type
_entity_poly.pdbx_seq_one_letter_code
_entity_poly.pdbx_strand_id
1 'polypeptide(L)'
;MKIQDVKLVSFTHTIRCDKCGSEKQHDEPGFEEFTSIEHHCGYTTVEDDGKHIEIDLCYPCFKELLGPYWRVRSNRIDNLQAKQDNPELPGEFVDDVVASMKECLEQKLERYEPGKHE
;
A
#
# COMPACT_ATOMS: atom_id res chain seq x y z
N MET A 1 -32.91 20.00 13.96
CA MET A 1 -32.45 18.59 13.98
C MET A 1 -31.86 18.30 12.61
N LYS A 2 -30.53 18.15 12.52
CA LYS A 2 -29.86 17.82 11.25
C LYS A 2 -29.82 16.29 11.15
N ILE A 3 -30.46 15.74 10.13
CA ILE A 3 -30.39 14.31 9.83
C ILE A 3 -29.05 14.10 9.11
N GLN A 4 -28.18 13.27 9.67
CA GLN A 4 -26.95 12.84 9.02
C GLN A 4 -27.30 11.68 8.08
N ASP A 5 -26.81 11.74 6.85
CA ASP A 5 -26.92 10.64 5.90
C ASP A 5 -26.17 9.42 6.45
N VAL A 6 -26.93 8.36 6.79
CA VAL A 6 -26.36 7.09 7.21
C VAL A 6 -25.99 6.31 5.96
N LYS A 7 -24.70 6.25 5.67
CA LYS A 7 -24.17 5.37 4.63
C LYS A 7 -24.03 3.97 5.22
N LEU A 8 -24.77 3.00 4.68
CA LEU A 8 -24.54 1.59 5.01
C LEU A 8 -23.17 1.18 4.49
N VAL A 9 -22.30 0.75 5.40
CA VAL A 9 -21.01 0.14 5.09
C VAL A 9 -21.14 -1.33 5.49
N SER A 10 -20.71 -2.24 4.62
CA SER A 10 -20.64 -3.66 4.97
C SER A 10 -19.65 -3.85 6.12
N PHE A 11 -20.12 -4.42 7.22
CA PHE A 11 -19.29 -4.72 8.38
C PHE A 11 -18.87 -6.20 8.32
N THR A 12 -17.57 -6.44 8.22
CA THR A 12 -16.99 -7.78 8.27
C THR A 12 -16.70 -8.14 9.72
N HIS A 13 -17.55 -8.98 10.32
CA HIS A 13 -17.37 -9.41 11.72
C HIS A 13 -16.19 -10.37 11.90
N THR A 14 -15.86 -11.12 10.83
CA THR A 14 -14.84 -12.16 10.83
C THR A 14 -14.13 -12.16 9.48
N ILE A 15 -12.80 -12.28 9.49
CA ILE A 15 -11.96 -12.42 8.30
C ILE A 15 -11.14 -13.71 8.37
N ARG A 16 -10.94 -14.37 7.23
CA ARG A 16 -10.21 -15.64 7.14
C ARG A 16 -9.15 -15.56 6.04
N CYS A 17 -7.95 -16.03 6.32
CA CYS A 17 -6.86 -16.06 5.36
C CYS A 17 -7.06 -17.22 4.38
N ASP A 18 -7.10 -16.93 3.08
CA ASP A 18 -7.31 -17.95 2.04
C ASP A 18 -6.12 -18.91 1.89
N LYS A 19 -4.91 -18.48 2.28
CA LYS A 19 -3.69 -19.32 2.20
C LYS A 19 -3.55 -20.29 3.38
N CYS A 20 -3.59 -19.78 4.61
CA CYS A 20 -3.32 -20.60 5.81
C CYS A 20 -4.58 -20.97 6.60
N GLY A 21 -5.74 -20.41 6.25
CA GLY A 21 -7.01 -20.68 6.91
C GLY A 21 -7.19 -20.02 8.27
N SER A 22 -6.23 -19.21 8.75
CA SER A 22 -6.34 -18.50 10.02
C SER A 22 -7.52 -17.52 9.99
N GLU A 23 -8.29 -17.47 11.07
CA GLU A 23 -9.48 -16.65 11.18
C GLU A 23 -9.37 -15.69 12.36
N LYS A 24 -9.95 -14.49 12.22
CA LYS A 24 -9.99 -13.45 13.25
C LYS A 24 -11.32 -12.74 13.27
N GLN A 25 -11.84 -12.47 14.47
CA GLN A 25 -12.96 -11.57 14.68
C GLN A 25 -12.51 -10.11 14.74
N HIS A 26 -13.40 -9.19 14.40
CA HIS A 26 -13.11 -7.75 14.32
C HIS A 26 -12.57 -7.14 15.62
N ASP A 27 -12.91 -7.71 16.78
CA ASP A 27 -12.46 -7.27 18.11
C ASP A 27 -11.23 -8.03 18.62
N GLU A 28 -10.72 -9.00 17.86
CA GLU A 28 -9.50 -9.72 18.21
C GLU A 28 -8.23 -8.96 17.78
N PRO A 29 -7.19 -8.96 18.63
CA PRO A 29 -5.88 -8.48 18.22
C PRO A 29 -5.36 -9.22 16.98
N GLY A 30 -4.83 -8.45 16.03
CA GLY A 30 -4.28 -8.96 14.77
C GLY A 30 -5.30 -9.05 13.64
N PHE A 31 -6.56 -8.64 13.85
CA PHE A 31 -7.53 -8.47 12.76
C PHE A 31 -7.06 -7.39 11.77
N GLU A 32 -6.47 -6.32 12.29
CA GLU A 32 -5.88 -5.21 11.54
C GLU A 32 -4.67 -5.60 10.68
N GLU A 33 -4.11 -6.80 10.89
CA GLU A 33 -2.98 -7.34 10.13
C GLU A 33 -3.44 -8.16 8.91
N PHE A 34 -4.74 -8.24 8.65
CA PHE A 34 -5.26 -8.84 7.42
C PHE A 34 -5.33 -7.82 6.28
N THR A 35 -5.09 -8.28 5.07
CA THR A 35 -5.20 -7.50 3.84
C THR A 35 -6.20 -8.18 2.92
N SER A 36 -7.26 -7.45 2.59
CA SER A 36 -8.23 -7.84 1.56
C SER A 36 -7.87 -7.15 0.25
N ILE A 37 -7.79 -7.91 -0.83
CA ILE A 37 -7.53 -7.41 -2.18
C ILE A 37 -8.74 -7.75 -3.05
N GLU A 38 -9.28 -6.72 -3.68
CA GLU A 38 -10.39 -6.82 -4.61
C GLU A 38 -9.90 -6.31 -5.98
N HIS A 39 -10.10 -7.10 -7.02
CA HIS A 39 -9.68 -6.77 -8.38
C HIS A 39 -10.73 -7.17 -9.42
N HIS A 40 -11.17 -6.18 -10.19
CA HIS A 40 -12.01 -6.39 -11.36
C HIS A 40 -11.15 -6.57 -12.61
N CYS A 41 -11.17 -7.77 -13.17
CA CYS A 41 -10.46 -8.08 -14.40
C CYS A 41 -11.14 -7.37 -15.59
N GLY A 42 -10.32 -6.71 -16.41
CA GLY A 42 -10.80 -6.11 -17.66
C GLY A 42 -11.10 -7.15 -18.73
N TYR A 43 -11.84 -6.72 -19.77
CA TYR A 43 -12.29 -7.52 -20.92
C TYR A 43 -11.18 -8.12 -21.81
N THR A 44 -9.90 -7.96 -21.46
CA THR A 44 -8.75 -8.44 -22.26
C THR A 44 -7.78 -9.27 -21.42
N THR A 45 -8.24 -9.85 -20.31
CA THR A 45 -7.41 -10.67 -19.43
C THR A 45 -7.42 -12.14 -19.86
N VAL A 46 -6.33 -12.85 -19.59
CA VAL A 46 -6.05 -14.19 -20.15
C VAL A 46 -6.98 -15.26 -19.57
N GLU A 47 -7.61 -14.99 -18.42
CA GLU A 47 -8.36 -15.97 -17.64
C GLU A 47 -9.86 -15.67 -17.46
N ASP A 48 -10.55 -15.24 -18.53
CA ASP A 48 -12.03 -15.18 -18.67
C ASP A 48 -12.65 -13.82 -18.29
N ASP A 49 -13.59 -13.38 -19.12
CA ASP A 49 -14.10 -12.01 -19.18
C ASP A 49 -14.83 -11.56 -17.91
N GLY A 50 -14.51 -10.35 -17.43
CA GLY A 50 -15.30 -9.64 -16.42
C GLY A 50 -15.30 -10.28 -15.03
N LYS A 51 -14.32 -11.14 -14.74
CA LYS A 51 -14.23 -11.78 -13.43
C LYS A 51 -13.87 -10.80 -12.32
N HIS A 52 -14.44 -11.10 -11.16
CA HIS A 52 -14.13 -10.45 -9.92
C HIS A 52 -13.25 -11.37 -9.08
N ILE A 53 -12.07 -10.88 -8.67
CA ILE A 53 -11.13 -11.63 -7.86
C ILE A 53 -11.05 -10.96 -6.51
N GLU A 54 -11.31 -11.74 -5.47
CA GLU A 54 -11.18 -11.35 -4.07
C GLU A 54 -10.21 -12.32 -3.39
N ILE A 55 -9.37 -11.81 -2.50
CA ILE A 55 -8.51 -12.63 -1.65
C ILE A 55 -8.22 -11.93 -0.33
N ASP A 56 -8.30 -12.69 0.76
CA ASP A 56 -7.96 -12.26 2.11
C ASP A 56 -6.67 -12.95 2.59
N LEU A 57 -5.69 -12.16 3.04
CA LEU A 57 -4.40 -12.67 3.50
C LEU A 57 -4.01 -12.09 4.85
N CYS A 58 -3.60 -12.96 5.78
CA CYS A 58 -2.94 -12.51 7.01
C CYS A 58 -1.52 -11.99 6.70
N TYR A 59 -1.00 -11.06 7.51
CA TYR A 59 0.32 -10.47 7.31
C TYR A 59 1.45 -11.47 7.04
N PRO A 60 1.58 -12.61 7.77
CA PRO A 60 2.60 -13.61 7.45
C PRO A 60 2.49 -14.16 6.02
N CYS A 61 1.27 -14.48 5.56
CA CYS A 61 1.03 -14.99 4.22
C CYS A 61 1.23 -13.90 3.16
N PHE A 62 0.79 -12.68 3.46
CA PHE A 62 0.99 -11.52 2.60
C PHE A 62 2.48 -11.23 2.38
N LYS A 63 3.28 -11.30 3.46
CA LYS A 63 4.74 -11.15 3.43
C LYS A 63 5.43 -12.27 2.69
N GLU A 64 5.01 -13.51 2.91
CA GLU A 64 5.59 -14.66 2.22
C GLU A 64 5.36 -14.59 0.71
N LEU A 65 4.15 -14.22 0.27
CA LEU A 65 3.76 -14.18 -1.14
C LEU A 65 4.32 -12.96 -1.89
N LEU A 66 4.16 -11.76 -1.31
CA LEU A 66 4.43 -10.50 -2.01
C LEU A 66 5.67 -9.78 -1.49
N GLY A 67 6.24 -10.21 -0.35
CA GLY A 67 7.39 -9.60 0.30
C GLY A 67 8.56 -9.28 -0.64
N PRO A 68 8.96 -10.20 -1.54
CA PRO A 68 10.03 -9.93 -2.50
C PRO A 68 9.75 -8.77 -3.48
N TYR A 69 8.48 -8.40 -3.66
CA TYR A 69 8.04 -7.35 -4.59
C TYR A 69 7.62 -6.05 -3.88
N TRP A 70 7.71 -6.00 -2.55
CA TRP A 70 7.29 -4.83 -1.77
C TRP A 70 8.15 -3.62 -2.09
N ARG A 71 7.50 -2.48 -2.32
CA ARG A 71 8.15 -1.17 -2.35
C ARG A 71 7.83 -0.47 -1.05
N VAL A 72 8.70 -0.63 -0.05
CA VAL A 72 8.55 0.07 1.22
C VAL A 72 8.84 1.56 1.01
N ARG A 73 7.90 2.41 1.37
CA ARG A 73 8.04 3.87 1.38
C ARG A 73 7.88 4.32 2.82
N SER A 74 8.99 4.59 3.50
CA SER A 74 8.94 5.16 4.83
C SER A 74 8.30 6.54 4.75
N ASN A 75 7.35 6.84 5.64
CA ASN A 75 6.85 8.20 5.75
C ASN A 75 8.01 9.13 6.21
N ARG A 76 7.93 10.43 5.95
CA ARG A 76 9.01 11.36 6.32
C ARG A 76 9.21 11.49 7.83
N ILE A 77 8.24 11.11 8.65
CA ILE A 77 8.25 11.29 10.11
C ILE A 77 9.12 10.21 10.78
N ASP A 78 9.00 8.95 10.33
CA ASP A 78 9.79 7.83 10.85
C ASP A 78 11.30 8.04 10.62
N ASN A 79 11.65 8.62 9.48
CA ASN A 79 13.04 8.92 9.10
C ASN A 79 13.65 10.08 9.90
N LEU A 80 12.84 11.02 10.38
CA LEU A 80 13.30 12.15 11.20
C LEU A 80 13.53 11.71 12.65
N GLN A 81 12.65 10.86 13.18
CA GLN A 81 12.78 10.29 14.52
C GLN A 81 13.98 9.34 14.59
N ALA A 82 14.14 8.44 13.61
CA ALA A 82 15.26 7.49 13.58
C ALA A 82 16.65 8.16 13.48
N LYS A 83 16.76 9.32 12.81
CA LYS A 83 18.00 10.11 12.77
C LYS A 83 18.31 10.83 14.08
N GLN A 84 17.29 11.20 14.85
CA GLN A 84 17.49 11.82 16.17
C GLN A 84 17.97 10.79 17.20
N ASP A 85 17.48 9.55 17.11
CA ASP A 85 17.73 8.51 18.12
C ASP A 85 19.03 7.71 17.87
N ASN A 86 19.55 7.65 16.62
CA ASN A 86 20.84 7.00 16.34
C ASN A 86 21.55 7.58 15.08
N PRO A 87 22.53 8.49 15.24
CA PRO A 87 23.17 9.21 14.13
C PRO A 87 24.16 8.37 13.28
N GLU A 88 24.50 7.14 13.70
CA GLU A 88 25.46 6.26 12.99
C GLU A 88 24.79 5.10 12.23
N LEU A 89 23.46 5.08 12.10
CA LEU A 89 22.77 4.08 11.27
C LEU A 89 23.25 4.16 9.81
N PRO A 90 23.81 3.09 9.24
CA PRO A 90 24.22 3.06 7.84
C PRO A 90 22.94 3.16 6.99
N GLY A 91 22.76 4.32 6.37
CA GLY A 91 21.62 4.61 5.52
C GLY A 91 21.76 3.95 4.15
N GLU A 92 21.69 2.61 4.07
CA GLU A 92 21.69 1.88 2.78
C GLU A 92 20.46 2.17 1.90
N PHE A 93 19.62 3.14 2.27
CA PHE A 93 18.43 3.52 1.50
C PHE A 93 18.29 5.03 1.27
N VAL A 94 19.13 5.86 1.91
CA VAL A 94 18.99 7.32 1.81
C VAL A 94 19.57 7.85 0.50
N ASP A 95 20.68 7.27 0.06
CA ASP A 95 21.37 7.71 -1.17
C ASP A 95 20.56 7.38 -2.43
N ASP A 96 19.93 6.20 -2.49
CA ASP A 96 19.07 5.77 -3.60
C ASP A 96 17.79 6.62 -3.73
N VAL A 97 17.19 7.00 -2.60
CA VAL A 97 16.00 7.88 -2.60
C VAL A 97 16.38 9.30 -3.01
N VAL A 98 17.52 9.82 -2.54
CA VAL A 98 18.02 11.13 -2.96
C VAL A 98 18.38 11.12 -4.45
N ALA A 99 18.99 10.05 -4.95
CA ALA A 99 19.28 9.88 -6.37
C ALA A 99 18.00 9.85 -7.21
N SER A 100 17.00 9.06 -6.80
CA SER A 100 15.70 8.97 -7.49
C SER A 100 14.93 10.30 -7.47
N MET A 101 14.99 11.06 -6.37
CA MET A 101 14.40 12.40 -6.30
C MET A 101 15.12 13.42 -7.18
N LYS A 102 16.45 13.35 -7.28
CA LYS A 102 17.23 14.19 -8.21
C LYS A 102 16.88 13.89 -9.66
N GLU A 103 16.85 12.61 -10.04
CA GLU A 103 16.52 12.19 -11.40
C GLU A 103 15.10 12.62 -11.80
N CYS A 104 14.13 12.50 -10.89
CA CYS A 104 12.75 12.95 -11.12
C CYS A 104 12.63 14.48 -11.23
N LEU A 105 13.48 15.24 -10.53
CA LEU A 105 13.52 16.70 -10.62
C LEU A 105 14.17 17.16 -11.93
N GLU A 106 15.26 16.51 -12.35
CA GLU A 106 15.94 16.78 -13.62
C GLU A 106 15.00 16.49 -14.81
N GLN A 107 14.30 15.35 -14.81
CA GLN A 107 13.31 15.02 -15.85
C GLN A 107 12.11 15.98 -15.89
N LYS A 108 11.78 16.65 -14.77
CA LYS A 108 10.75 17.68 -14.70
C LYS A 108 11.25 19.03 -15.22
N LEU A 109 12.51 19.36 -14.95
CA LEU A 109 13.15 20.56 -15.47
C LEU A 109 13.38 20.48 -16.99
N GLU A 110 13.74 19.31 -17.52
CA GLU A 110 13.86 19.08 -18.97
C GLU A 110 12.51 19.15 -19.71
N ARG A 111 11.42 18.75 -19.04
CA ARG A 111 10.06 18.81 -19.61
C ARG A 111 9.41 20.20 -19.49
N TYR A 112 10.04 21.14 -18.80
CA TYR A 112 9.48 22.46 -18.59
C TYR A 112 9.84 23.38 -19.77
N GLU A 113 8.91 23.57 -20.70
CA GLU A 113 8.95 24.68 -21.67
C GLU A 113 8.24 25.90 -21.06
N PRO A 114 8.96 26.99 -20.74
CA PRO A 114 8.31 28.21 -20.25
C PRO A 114 7.50 28.87 -21.39
N GLY A 115 6.17 28.90 -21.26
CA GLY A 115 5.32 29.79 -22.07
C GLY A 115 4.16 29.19 -22.88
N LYS A 116 3.65 27.98 -22.57
CA LYS A 116 2.42 27.46 -23.21
C LYS A 116 1.27 27.26 -22.21
N HIS A 117 0.79 28.34 -21.63
CA HIS A 117 -0.56 28.42 -21.08
C HIS A 117 -1.04 29.88 -21.24
N GLU A 118 -1.54 30.19 -22.43
CA GLU A 118 -2.56 31.23 -22.64
C GLU A 118 -3.92 30.55 -22.75
#